data_AF-A0A846AT14-F1
#
_entry.id   AF-A0A846AT14-F1
#
_cell.length_a   1.000
_cell.length_b   1.000
_cell.length_c   1.000
_cell.angle_alpha   90.00
_cell.angle_beta   90.00
_cell.angle_gamma   90.00
#
_symmetry.space_group_name_H-M   'P 1'
#
loop_
_entity.id
_entity.type
_entity.pdbx_description
1 polymer ?
#
loop_
_entity_poly.entity_id
_entity_poly.type
_entity_poly.pdbx_seq_one_letter_code
_entity_poly.pdbx_strand_id
1 'polypeptide(L)'
;MTNLNSHYSDTEWIDQVHQLLLEIVRNSLSDQPKLPEELAERALPLAQKAKIIQENTDGQVIPPDSLEWVGKVRELLLDLSRASLADIPRLPVSMGQRSLVLAQTAKEIKDKVTEKNHSS
;
A
#
# COMPACT_ATOMS: atom_id res chain seq x y z
N MET A 1 -21.89 -1.61 18.66
CA MET A 1 -21.02 -0.42 18.73
C MET A 1 -19.59 -0.85 18.42
N THR A 2 -19.21 -0.99 17.15
CA THR A 2 -17.86 -1.46 16.74
C THR A 2 -17.53 -1.08 15.28
N ASN A 3 -17.81 0.15 14.85
CA ASN A 3 -17.45 0.61 13.48
C ASN A 3 -16.48 1.81 13.45
N LEU A 4 -16.13 2.39 14.61
CA LEU A 4 -15.19 3.52 14.70
C LEU A 4 -13.71 3.07 14.69
N ASN A 5 -13.39 1.92 15.30
CA ASN A 5 -12.01 1.41 15.34
C ASN A 5 -11.51 0.91 13.96
N SER A 6 -12.41 0.41 13.11
CA SER A 6 -12.08 0.00 11.74
C SER A 6 -11.82 1.22 10.83
N HIS A 7 -12.55 2.32 11.05
CA HIS A 7 -12.46 3.54 10.24
C HIS A 7 -11.07 4.18 10.29
N TYR A 8 -10.49 4.19 11.49
CA TYR A 8 -9.14 4.70 11.72
C TYR A 8 -8.08 3.75 11.12
N SER A 9 -8.28 2.44 11.31
CA SER A 9 -7.34 1.40 10.88
C SER A 9 -7.14 1.30 9.37
N ASP A 10 -8.18 1.53 8.57
CA ASP A 10 -8.10 1.38 7.10
C ASP A 10 -7.59 2.66 6.42
N THR A 11 -7.98 3.84 6.93
CA THR A 11 -7.48 5.13 6.41
C THR A 11 -5.98 5.31 6.72
N GLU A 12 -5.55 4.95 7.92
CA GLU A 12 -4.13 4.92 8.29
C GLU A 12 -3.35 3.91 7.44
N TRP A 13 -3.96 2.77 7.10
CA TRP A 13 -3.34 1.79 6.22
C TRP A 13 -3.13 2.36 4.80
N ILE A 14 -4.11 3.08 4.24
CA ILE A 14 -3.96 3.76 2.94
C ILE A 14 -2.79 4.75 2.97
N ASP A 15 -2.65 5.53 4.06
CA ASP A 15 -1.55 6.48 4.20
C ASP A 15 -0.19 5.79 4.29
N GLN A 16 -0.07 4.75 5.11
CA GLN A 16 1.16 3.96 5.24
C GLN A 16 1.55 3.30 3.92
N VAL A 17 0.58 2.76 3.18
CA VAL A 17 0.79 2.21 1.84
C VAL A 17 1.27 3.30 0.89
N HIS A 18 0.61 4.46 0.87
CA HIS A 18 1.00 5.58 0.01
C HIS A 18 2.44 6.03 0.27
N GLN A 19 2.83 6.20 1.54
CA GLN A 19 4.22 6.54 1.91
C GLN A 19 5.20 5.47 1.44
N LEU A 20 4.91 4.19 1.71
CA LEU A 20 5.79 3.10 1.32
C LEU A 20 5.97 3.04 -0.21
N LEU A 21 4.90 3.23 -0.99
CA LEU A 21 4.95 3.25 -2.45
C LEU A 21 5.84 4.39 -2.96
N LEU A 22 5.75 5.59 -2.37
CA LEU A 22 6.62 6.71 -2.72
C LEU A 22 8.09 6.43 -2.38
N GLU A 23 8.35 5.79 -1.24
CA GLU A 23 9.70 5.36 -0.88
C GLU A 23 10.26 4.33 -1.88
N ILE A 24 9.45 3.37 -2.34
CA ILE A 24 9.86 2.41 -3.39
C ILE A 24 10.19 3.15 -4.69
N VAL A 25 9.37 4.12 -5.11
CA VAL A 25 9.64 4.95 -6.30
C VAL A 25 10.99 5.66 -6.17
N ARG A 26 11.22 6.33 -5.03
CA ARG A 26 12.49 7.04 -4.76
C ARG A 26 13.68 6.10 -4.80
N ASN A 27 13.57 4.92 -4.18
CA ASN A 27 14.64 3.92 -4.17
C ASN A 27 14.88 3.31 -5.55
N SER A 28 13.83 3.10 -6.35
CA SER A 28 13.97 2.61 -7.73
C SER A 28 14.67 3.62 -8.65
N LEU A 29 14.55 4.92 -8.36
CA LEU A 29 15.22 6.00 -9.10
C LEU A 29 16.60 6.33 -8.54
N SER A 30 16.88 5.91 -7.31
CA SER A 30 18.19 6.06 -6.68
C SER A 30 19.22 5.15 -7.34
N ASP A 31 20.48 5.58 -7.33
CA ASP A 31 21.63 4.78 -7.76
C ASP A 31 22.02 3.73 -6.69
N GLN A 32 21.27 3.66 -5.58
CA GLN A 32 21.62 2.82 -4.45
C GLN A 32 21.61 1.31 -4.79
N PRO A 33 22.70 0.63 -4.37
CA PRO A 33 22.91 -0.81 -4.34
C PRO A 33 21.73 -1.70 -4.17
N LYS A 34 21.10 -1.43 -3.02
CA LYS A 34 20.38 -2.37 -2.17
C LYS A 34 19.06 -1.75 -1.76
N LEU A 35 17.99 -2.53 -1.82
CA LEU A 35 16.73 -2.17 -1.20
C LEU A 35 16.94 -1.95 0.32
N PRO A 36 16.48 -0.82 0.89
CA PRO A 36 16.44 -0.64 2.34
C PRO A 36 15.68 -1.77 3.03
N GLU A 37 16.30 -2.40 4.03
CA GLU A 37 15.69 -3.50 4.79
C GLU A 37 14.36 -3.08 5.43
N GLU A 38 14.30 -1.85 5.94
CA GLU A 38 13.10 -1.28 6.55
C GLU A 38 11.89 -1.23 5.61
N LEU A 39 12.10 -1.09 4.29
CA LEU A 39 11.01 -1.14 3.31
C LEU A 39 10.36 -2.52 3.24
N ALA A 40 11.20 -3.56 3.28
CA ALA A 40 10.75 -4.94 3.22
C ALA A 40 10.08 -5.37 4.51
N GLU A 41 10.61 -4.92 5.66
CA GLU A 41 10.02 -5.17 6.98
C GLU A 41 8.63 -4.55 7.12
N ARG A 42 8.43 -3.34 6.56
CA ARG A 42 7.11 -2.67 6.54
C ARG A 42 6.14 -3.26 5.53
N ALA A 43 6.63 -3.91 4.48
CA ALA A 43 5.79 -4.43 3.42
C ALA A 43 4.90 -5.60 3.87
N LEU A 44 5.44 -6.50 4.69
CA LEU A 44 4.72 -7.69 5.14
C LEU A 44 3.46 -7.41 5.99
N PRO A 45 3.52 -6.59 7.06
CA PRO A 45 2.32 -6.26 7.84
C PRO A 45 1.27 -5.51 7.00
N LEU A 46 1.70 -4.65 6.07
CA LEU A 46 0.78 -3.96 5.17
C LEU A 46 0.11 -4.92 4.18
N ALA A 47 0.82 -5.93 3.67
CA ALA A 47 0.26 -6.96 2.80
C ALA A 47 -0.75 -7.86 3.55
N GLN A 48 -0.49 -8.16 4.82
CA GLN A 48 -1.42 -8.90 5.68
C GLN A 48 -2.72 -8.11 5.90
N LYS A 49 -2.60 -6.81 6.21
CA LYS A 49 -3.78 -5.93 6.36
C LYS A 49 -4.55 -5.80 5.03
N ALA A 50 -3.87 -5.72 3.89
CA ALA A 50 -4.49 -5.75 2.58
C ALA A 50 -5.34 -7.02 2.36
N LYS A 51 -4.84 -8.19 2.79
CA LYS A 51 -5.59 -9.46 2.74
C LYS A 51 -6.86 -9.39 3.59
N ILE A 52 -6.75 -8.87 4.82
CA ILE A 52 -7.88 -8.70 5.75
C ILE A 52 -8.95 -7.78 5.14
N ILE A 53 -8.53 -6.69 4.50
CA ILE A 53 -9.41 -5.77 3.78
C ILE A 53 -10.10 -6.52 2.63
N GLN A 54 -9.38 -7.30 1.82
CA GLN A 54 -10.03 -8.07 0.75
C GLN A 54 -11.02 -9.13 1.25
N GLU A 55 -10.78 -9.72 2.42
CA GLU A 55 -11.62 -10.77 3.01
C GLU A 55 -12.84 -10.23 3.77
N ASN A 56 -12.83 -8.98 4.24
CA ASN A 56 -13.89 -8.42 5.07
C ASN A 56 -14.59 -7.23 4.40
N THR A 57 -15.40 -7.47 3.37
CA THR A 57 -16.15 -6.44 2.60
C THR A 57 -17.18 -5.63 3.39
N ASP A 58 -17.53 -6.06 4.60
CA ASP A 58 -18.53 -5.38 5.44
C ASP A 58 -17.90 -4.27 6.30
N GLY A 59 -18.47 -3.06 6.26
CA GLY A 59 -18.04 -1.93 7.09
C GLY A 59 -16.72 -1.26 6.68
N GLN A 60 -16.24 -1.50 5.46
CA GLN A 60 -15.00 -0.89 4.97
C GLN A 60 -15.14 0.59 4.62
N VAL A 61 -14.05 1.30 4.87
CA VAL A 61 -13.83 2.69 4.43
C VAL A 61 -13.43 2.75 2.96
N ILE A 62 -12.66 1.75 2.53
CA ILE A 62 -12.16 1.64 1.17
C ILE A 62 -13.37 1.39 0.25
N PRO A 63 -13.54 2.19 -0.82
CA PRO A 63 -14.62 1.98 -1.77
C PRO A 63 -14.54 0.57 -2.39
N PRO A 64 -15.67 -0.11 -2.64
CA PRO A 64 -15.67 -1.43 -3.25
C PRO A 64 -14.97 -1.45 -4.63
N ASP A 65 -15.11 -0.38 -5.42
CA ASP A 65 -14.40 -0.19 -6.70
C ASP A 65 -12.87 -0.05 -6.55
N SER A 66 -12.38 0.12 -5.31
CA SER A 66 -10.95 0.22 -4.99
C SER A 66 -10.36 -1.09 -4.44
N LEU A 67 -11.14 -2.17 -4.31
CA LEU A 67 -10.64 -3.47 -3.84
C LEU A 67 -9.64 -4.11 -4.81
N GLU A 68 -9.76 -3.82 -6.11
CA GLU A 68 -8.76 -4.23 -7.09
C GLU A 68 -7.40 -3.57 -6.81
N TRP A 69 -7.40 -2.30 -6.43
CA TRP A 69 -6.19 -1.59 -6.01
C TRP A 69 -5.58 -2.21 -4.74
N VAL A 70 -6.40 -2.58 -3.75
CA VAL A 70 -5.91 -3.29 -2.54
C VAL A 70 -5.22 -4.60 -2.91
N GLY A 71 -5.77 -5.36 -3.85
CA GLY A 71 -5.14 -6.57 -4.39
C GLY A 71 -3.79 -6.31 -5.03
N LYS A 72 -3.71 -5.31 -5.92
CA LYS A 72 -2.47 -4.93 -6.60
C LYS A 72 -1.39 -4.43 -5.62
N VAL A 73 -1.78 -3.68 -4.59
CA VAL A 73 -0.90 -3.28 -3.49
C VAL A 73 -0.37 -4.51 -2.77
N ARG A 74 -1.25 -5.44 -2.37
CA ARG A 74 -0.85 -6.67 -1.69
C ARG A 74 0.18 -7.45 -2.50
N GLU A 75 -0.04 -7.63 -3.79
CA GLU A 75 0.88 -8.34 -4.68
C GLU A 75 2.25 -7.66 -4.74
N LEU A 76 2.28 -6.34 -4.93
CA LEU A 76 3.52 -5.58 -4.96
C LEU A 76 4.31 -5.68 -3.64
N LEU A 77 3.62 -5.62 -2.50
CA LEU A 77 4.25 -5.73 -1.18
C LEU A 77 4.85 -7.12 -0.95
N LEU A 78 4.18 -8.18 -1.42
CA LEU A 78 4.72 -9.54 -1.37
C LEU A 78 5.93 -9.71 -2.30
N ASP A 79 5.87 -9.14 -3.50
CA ASP A 79 7.01 -9.08 -4.42
C ASP A 79 8.21 -8.37 -3.77
N LEU A 80 7.97 -7.26 -3.07
CA LEU A 80 8.99 -6.50 -2.34
C LEU A 80 9.64 -7.33 -1.22
N SER A 81 8.84 -7.98 -0.37
CA SER A 81 9.35 -8.85 0.69
C SER A 81 10.17 -10.00 0.11
N ARG A 82 9.74 -10.60 -1.00
CA ARG A 82 10.50 -11.66 -1.70
C ARG A 82 11.83 -11.15 -2.26
N ALA A 83 11.82 -9.97 -2.88
CA ALA A 83 13.03 -9.37 -3.43
C ALA A 83 14.08 -9.09 -2.35
N SER A 84 13.64 -8.65 -1.16
CA SER A 84 14.53 -8.46 -0.01
C SER A 84 15.12 -9.77 0.51
N LEU A 85 14.30 -10.82 0.61
CA LEU A 85 14.76 -12.14 1.07
C LEU A 85 15.71 -12.83 0.09
N ALA A 86 15.58 -12.54 -1.21
CA ALA A 86 16.44 -13.07 -2.25
C ALA A 86 17.79 -12.34 -2.36
N ASP A 87 18.09 -11.39 -1.45
CA ASP A 87 19.28 -10.52 -1.46
C ASP A 87 19.52 -9.88 -2.83
N ILE A 88 18.43 -9.56 -3.55
CA ILE A 88 18.54 -8.91 -4.85
C ILE A 88 19.12 -7.52 -4.58
N PRO A 89 20.24 -7.15 -5.23
CA PRO A 89 20.82 -5.84 -5.01
C PRO A 89 19.79 -4.78 -5.40
N ARG A 90 19.34 -4.74 -6.65
CA ARG A 90 18.47 -3.66 -7.09
C ARG A 90 17.00 -4.06 -7.17
N LEU A 91 16.12 -3.14 -6.75
CA LEU A 91 14.71 -3.21 -7.11
C LEU A 91 14.53 -3.26 -8.63
N PRO A 92 13.71 -4.18 -9.17
CA PRO A 92 13.33 -4.14 -10.57
C PRO A 92 12.67 -2.81 -10.92
N VAL A 93 13.04 -2.21 -12.06
CA VAL A 93 12.46 -0.95 -12.55
C VAL A 93 10.93 -1.03 -12.67
N SER A 94 10.41 -2.21 -12.99
CA SER A 94 8.98 -2.49 -13.04
C SER A 94 8.29 -2.32 -11.68
N MET A 95 8.98 -2.55 -10.56
CA MET A 95 8.42 -2.28 -9.22
C MET A 95 8.28 -0.79 -8.97
N GLY A 96 9.27 0.03 -9.34
CA GLY A 96 9.16 1.49 -9.23
C GLY A 96 7.99 2.06 -10.03
N GLN A 97 7.82 1.61 -11.27
CA GLN A 97 6.69 2.02 -12.12
C GLN A 97 5.34 1.60 -11.54
N ARG A 98 5.22 0.34 -11.09
CA ARG A 98 3.99 -0.16 -10.43
C ARG A 98 3.69 0.63 -9.17
N SER A 99 4.70 0.92 -8.35
CA SER A 99 4.55 1.71 -7.13
C SER A 99 4.05 3.11 -7.40
N LEU A 100 4.53 3.77 -8.47
CA LEU A 100 4.08 5.11 -8.84
C LEU A 100 2.58 5.14 -9.18
N VAL A 101 2.13 4.20 -10.03
CA VAL A 101 0.72 4.10 -10.41
C VAL A 101 -0.14 3.83 -9.17
N LEU A 102 0.28 2.90 -8.31
CA LEU A 102 -0.46 2.58 -7.09
C LEU A 102 -0.47 3.74 -6.09
N ALA A 103 0.59 4.55 -6.02
CA ALA A 103 0.66 5.71 -5.14
C ALA A 103 -0.30 6.81 -5.58
N GLN A 104 -0.39 7.05 -6.90
CA GLN A 104 -1.37 7.98 -7.46
C GLN A 104 -2.80 7.57 -7.12
N THR A 105 -3.13 6.29 -7.31
CA THR A 105 -4.44 5.76 -6.94
C THR A 105 -4.70 5.81 -5.43
N ALA A 106 -3.68 5.56 -4.59
CA ALA A 106 -3.80 5.69 -3.13
C ALA A 106 -4.20 7.11 -2.72
N LYS A 107 -3.61 8.12 -3.36
CA LYS A 107 -3.95 9.53 -3.15
C LYS A 107 -5.41 9.80 -3.53
N GLU A 108 -5.83 9.37 -4.72
CA GLU A 108 -7.23 9.53 -5.18
C GLU A 108 -8.24 8.87 -4.24
N ILE A 109 -7.93 7.69 -3.71
CA ILE A 109 -8.78 7.00 -2.73
C ILE A 109 -8.84 7.79 -1.43
N LYS A 110 -7.70 8.29 -0.94
CA LYS A 110 -7.63 9.12 0.27
C LYS A 110 -8.46 10.41 0.13
N ASP A 111 -8.37 11.09 -1.01
CA ASP A 111 -9.17 12.27 -1.30
C ASP A 111 -10.68 11.93 -1.24
N LYS A 112 -11.11 10.87 -1.94
CA LYS A 112 -12.52 10.41 -1.93
C LYS A 112 -13.04 10.06 -0.52
N VAL A 113 -12.23 9.37 0.28
CA VAL A 113 -12.57 9.01 1.66
C VAL A 113 -12.69 10.26 2.55
N THR A 114 -11.84 11.26 2.34
CA THR A 114 -11.85 12.51 3.11
C THR A 114 -13.07 13.38 2.75
N GLU A 115 -13.40 13.50 1.47
CA GLU A 115 -14.55 14.27 0.97
C GLU A 115 -15.89 13.70 1.48
N LYS A 116 -16.02 12.37 1.53
CA LYS A 116 -17.21 11.69 2.07
C LYS A 116 -17.42 11.97 3.57
N ASN A 117 -16.33 12.13 4.33
CA ASN A 117 -16.37 12.44 5.76
C ASN A 117 -16.72 13.91 6.07
N HIS A 118 -16.40 14.84 5.17
CA HIS A 118 -16.74 16.27 5.32
C HIS A 118 -18.19 16.61 4.94
N SER A 119 -18.91 15.67 4.32
CA SER A 119 -20.27 15.87 3.79
C SER A 119 -21.37 15.18 4.61
N SER A 120 -21.03 14.61 5.78
CA SER A 120 -21.96 13.87 6.66
C SER A 120 -22.22 14.58 7.98
#